data_AF-A0A2V8S0U0-F1
#
_entry.id   AF-A0A2V8S0U0-F1
#
_cell.length_a   1.000
_cell.length_b   1.000
_cell.length_c   1.000
_cell.angle_alpha   90.00
_cell.angle_beta   90.00
_cell.angle_gamma   90.00
#
_symmetry.space_group_name_H-M   'P 1'
#
loop_
_entity.id
_entity.type
_entity.pdbx_description
1 polymer ?
#
loop_
_entity_poly.entity_id
_entity_poly.type
_entity_poly.pdbx_seq_one_letter_code
_entity_poly.pdbx_strand_id
1 'polypeptide(L)'
;MSSQVKIFYTPEEYLALERKAKDKSEYFKGEIFARTGASRRHNLIAGNVLAALHNQLRQRPCEVYSSDMRVRVSETGLYTYPDVVVVCGEPLFADEQKDTLVNPTLLVEVLSKSTASYDRGEKFEHYRKLASLAEYLVIAQTKYHVEHYVRQPDNQWLLAETDDLQQTIHLPAIACALALTDVYVKVEIDK
;
A
#
# COMPACT_ATOMS: atom_id res chain seq x y z
N MET A 1 -20.91 -2.17 31.48
CA MET A 1 -20.03 -1.11 30.93
C MET A 1 -18.59 -1.53 31.18
N SER A 2 -17.99 -2.36 30.32
CA SER A 2 -16.58 -2.74 30.49
C SER A 2 -15.72 -1.63 29.90
N SER A 3 -15.07 -0.85 30.75
CA SER A 3 -14.07 0.13 30.32
C SER A 3 -12.87 -0.62 29.74
N GLN A 4 -12.75 -0.69 28.42
CA GLN A 4 -11.48 -1.05 27.82
C GLN A 4 -10.45 -0.02 28.25
N VAL A 5 -9.41 -0.47 28.96
CA VAL A 5 -8.24 0.34 29.24
C VAL A 5 -7.65 0.75 27.90
N LYS A 6 -7.79 2.03 27.50
CA LYS A 6 -7.06 2.57 26.34
C LYS A 6 -5.59 2.65 26.74
N ILE A 7 -4.84 1.62 26.39
CA ILE A 7 -3.38 1.62 26.48
C ILE A 7 -2.89 2.39 25.24
N PHE A 8 -2.33 3.58 25.46
CA PHE A 8 -1.62 4.30 24.41
C PHE A 8 -0.19 3.77 24.37
N TYR A 9 0.28 3.41 23.17
CA TYR A 9 1.64 2.91 22.95
C TYR A 9 2.53 3.99 22.33
N THR A 10 3.78 4.07 22.76
CA THR A 10 4.80 4.79 22.00
C THR A 10 5.12 4.06 20.69
N PRO A 11 5.67 4.73 19.66
CA PRO A 11 6.14 4.05 18.46
C PRO A 11 7.13 2.93 18.79
N GLU A 12 8.03 3.14 19.74
CA GLU A 12 9.03 2.16 20.15
C GLU A 12 8.39 0.91 20.77
N GLU A 13 7.38 1.07 21.62
CA GLU A 13 6.61 -0.05 22.18
C GLU A 13 5.84 -0.80 21.09
N TYR A 14 5.17 -0.08 20.17
CA TYR A 14 4.49 -0.70 19.03
C TYR A 14 5.47 -1.51 18.19
N LEU A 15 6.62 -0.95 17.82
CA LEU A 15 7.65 -1.65 17.03
C LEU A 15 8.13 -2.93 17.75
N ALA A 16 8.35 -2.85 19.07
CA ALA A 16 8.79 -3.99 19.88
C ALA A 16 7.73 -5.11 19.95
N LEU A 17 6.44 -4.75 20.02
CA LEU A 17 5.32 -5.70 19.97
C LEU A 17 5.18 -6.31 18.57
N GLU A 18 5.16 -5.48 17.53
CA GLU A 18 4.92 -5.86 16.14
C GLU A 18 6.00 -6.83 15.62
N ARG A 19 7.26 -6.66 16.05
CA ARG A 19 8.37 -7.56 15.70
C ARG A 19 8.25 -8.96 16.31
N LYS A 20 7.47 -9.11 17.37
CA LYS A 20 7.20 -10.40 18.04
C LYS A 20 5.83 -10.97 17.68
N ALA A 21 4.98 -10.17 17.04
CA ALA A 21 3.62 -10.54 16.73
C ALA A 21 3.56 -11.58 15.61
N LYS A 22 2.59 -12.49 15.71
CA LYS A 22 2.27 -13.44 14.63
C LYS A 22 1.46 -12.76 13.52
N ASP A 23 0.54 -11.90 13.93
CA ASP A 23 -0.34 -11.15 13.05
C ASP A 23 0.10 -9.69 13.01
N LYS A 24 0.00 -9.07 11.83
CA LYS A 24 0.44 -7.70 11.61
C LYS A 24 -0.64 -6.68 12.02
N SER A 25 -0.20 -5.54 12.55
CA SER A 25 -1.06 -4.44 12.97
C SER A 25 -0.56 -3.09 12.47
N GLU A 26 -1.48 -2.17 12.21
CA GLU A 26 -1.17 -0.77 11.94
C GLU A 26 -1.11 0.02 13.24
N TYR A 27 -0.42 1.15 13.22
CA TYR A 27 -0.33 2.05 14.36
C TYR A 27 -0.52 3.50 13.95
N PHE A 28 -1.29 4.24 14.74
CA PHE A 28 -1.41 5.68 14.59
C PHE A 28 -1.67 6.35 15.94
N LYS A 29 -0.82 7.32 16.32
CA LYS A 29 -0.97 8.17 17.52
C LYS A 29 -1.32 7.42 18.81
N GLY A 30 -0.63 6.31 19.03
CA GLY A 30 -0.77 5.52 20.25
C GLY A 30 -1.79 4.40 20.19
N GLU A 31 -2.56 4.32 19.12
CA GLU A 31 -3.54 3.26 18.91
C GLU A 31 -2.97 2.21 17.93
N ILE A 32 -3.18 0.93 18.26
CA ILE A 32 -2.81 -0.22 17.43
C ILE A 32 -4.09 -0.82 16.87
N PHE A 33 -4.14 -1.00 15.54
CA PHE A 33 -5.31 -1.50 14.83
C PHE A 33 -4.95 -2.78 14.09
N ALA A 34 -5.77 -3.82 14.25
CA ALA A 34 -5.56 -5.05 13.51
C ALA A 34 -5.77 -4.81 12.01
N ARG A 35 -4.90 -5.38 11.17
CA ARG A 35 -5.15 -5.42 9.73
C ARG A 35 -6.35 -6.30 9.44
N THR A 36 -7.12 -5.91 8.43
CA THR A 36 -8.17 -6.79 7.92
C THR A 36 -7.52 -7.99 7.23
N GLY A 37 -8.02 -9.19 7.47
CA GLY A 37 -7.52 -10.40 6.82
C GLY A 37 -7.68 -10.34 5.29
N ALA A 38 -6.77 -10.99 4.58
CA ALA A 38 -6.78 -11.07 3.12
C ALA A 38 -7.73 -12.16 2.61
N SER A 39 -8.63 -11.81 1.69
CA SER A 39 -9.44 -12.79 0.95
C SER A 39 -8.60 -13.48 -0.14
N ARG A 40 -9.12 -14.58 -0.72
CA ARG A 40 -8.48 -15.20 -1.89
C ARG A 40 -8.33 -14.21 -3.07
N ARG A 41 -9.35 -13.37 -3.33
CA ARG A 41 -9.31 -12.38 -4.43
C ARG A 41 -8.24 -11.32 -4.16
N HIS A 42 -8.18 -10.84 -2.92
CA HIS A 42 -7.16 -9.91 -2.45
C HIS A 42 -5.75 -10.45 -2.70
N ASN A 43 -5.47 -11.67 -2.22
CA ASN A 43 -4.16 -12.31 -2.38
C ASN A 43 -3.76 -12.48 -3.86
N LEU A 44 -4.70 -12.86 -4.72
CA LEU A 44 -4.44 -13.00 -6.15
C LEU A 44 -4.09 -11.66 -6.80
N ILE A 45 -4.89 -10.62 -6.55
CA ILE A 45 -4.65 -9.29 -7.13
C ILE A 45 -3.30 -8.74 -6.66
N ALA A 46 -3.03 -8.74 -5.35
CA ALA A 46 -1.78 -8.24 -4.81
C ALA A 46 -0.57 -9.01 -5.35
N GLY A 47 -0.67 -10.34 -5.42
CA GLY A 47 0.37 -11.21 -5.98
C GLY A 47 0.61 -10.98 -7.47
N ASN A 48 -0.46 -10.78 -8.25
CA ASN A 48 -0.36 -10.48 -9.68
C ASN A 48 0.34 -9.13 -9.93
N VAL A 49 -0.05 -8.09 -9.19
CA VAL A 49 0.56 -6.76 -9.27
C VAL A 49 2.04 -6.83 -8.89
N LEU A 50 2.36 -7.48 -7.77
CA LEU A 50 3.75 -7.66 -7.32
C LEU A 50 4.59 -8.36 -8.39
N ALA A 51 4.08 -9.45 -8.97
CA ALA A 51 4.79 -10.20 -10.00
C ALA A 51 5.02 -9.37 -11.27
N ALA A 52 4.01 -8.64 -11.73
CA ALA A 52 4.08 -7.79 -12.92
C ALA A 52 5.10 -6.65 -12.75
N LEU A 53 5.09 -5.98 -11.58
CA LEU A 53 6.03 -4.91 -11.27
C LEU A 53 7.45 -5.45 -11.08
N HIS A 54 7.61 -6.53 -10.29
CA HIS A 54 8.92 -7.15 -10.06
C HIS A 54 9.58 -7.60 -11.37
N ASN A 55 8.82 -8.13 -12.33
CA ASN A 55 9.36 -8.52 -13.62
C ASN A 55 9.90 -7.33 -14.43
N GLN A 56 9.17 -6.22 -14.47
CA GLN A 56 9.58 -5.00 -15.20
C GLN A 56 10.73 -4.25 -14.51
N LEU A 57 10.81 -4.34 -13.19
CA LEU A 57 11.79 -3.61 -12.37
C LEU A 57 13.10 -4.38 -12.14
N ARG A 58 13.18 -5.66 -12.53
CA ARG A 58 14.29 -6.57 -12.19
C ARG A 58 15.71 -6.03 -12.44
N GLN A 59 15.90 -5.23 -13.49
CA GLN A 59 17.21 -4.69 -13.89
C GLN A 59 17.35 -3.18 -13.63
N ARG A 60 16.45 -2.63 -12.82
CA ARG A 60 16.38 -1.21 -12.52
C ARG A 60 16.69 -0.97 -11.05
N PRO A 61 17.09 0.26 -10.66
CA PRO A 61 17.36 0.59 -9.27
C PRO A 61 16.06 0.79 -8.49
N CYS A 62 15.20 -0.23 -8.46
CA CYS A 62 13.95 -0.24 -7.72
C CYS A 62 13.74 -1.59 -7.05
N GLU A 63 13.17 -1.59 -5.85
CA GLU A 63 12.80 -2.77 -5.09
C GLU A 63 11.28 -2.83 -4.96
N VAL A 64 10.73 -4.05 -5.00
CA VAL A 64 9.29 -4.32 -4.84
C VAL A 64 9.11 -5.22 -3.63
N TYR A 65 8.30 -4.78 -2.67
CA TYR A 65 7.97 -5.55 -1.48
C TYR A 65 6.50 -5.93 -1.44
N SER A 66 6.23 -7.10 -0.86
CA SER A 66 4.89 -7.55 -0.53
C SER A 66 4.35 -6.88 0.74
N SER A 67 3.14 -7.28 1.11
CA SER A 67 2.36 -6.78 2.25
C SER A 67 2.98 -6.95 3.64
N ASP A 68 4.20 -7.49 3.74
CA ASP A 68 4.98 -7.61 4.98
C ASP A 68 5.98 -6.46 5.19
N MET A 69 6.18 -5.60 4.19
CA MET A 69 6.99 -4.39 4.37
C MET A 69 6.16 -3.30 5.05
N ARG A 70 6.57 -2.89 6.25
CA ARG A 70 5.94 -1.77 6.94
C ARG A 70 6.38 -0.46 6.31
N VAL A 71 5.45 0.46 6.16
CA VAL A 71 5.70 1.85 5.75
C VAL A 71 5.39 2.77 6.90
N ARG A 72 6.29 3.72 7.17
CA ARG A 72 6.05 4.80 8.12
C ARG A 72 5.89 6.13 7.37
N VAL A 73 4.77 6.80 7.59
CA VAL A 73 4.58 8.20 7.22
C VAL A 73 5.14 9.06 8.35
N SER A 74 6.40 9.48 8.20
CA SER A 74 7.14 10.17 9.26
C SER A 74 6.47 11.46 9.74
N GLU A 75 5.87 12.21 8.82
CA GLU A 75 5.19 13.49 9.06
C GLU A 75 3.94 13.35 9.94
N THR A 76 3.30 12.18 9.94
CA THR A 76 2.04 11.96 10.67
C THR A 76 2.17 10.96 11.80
N GLY A 77 3.20 10.11 11.76
CA GLY A 77 3.40 9.00 12.70
C GLY A 77 2.56 7.76 12.39
N LEU A 78 1.99 7.66 11.19
CA LEU A 78 1.29 6.45 10.73
C LEU A 78 2.31 5.35 10.41
N TYR A 79 2.07 4.16 10.92
CA TYR A 79 2.73 2.93 10.52
C TYR A 79 1.68 2.00 9.92
N THR A 80 1.93 1.52 8.71
CA THR A 80 0.96 0.75 7.93
C THR A 80 1.65 -0.28 7.06
N TYR A 81 0.87 -1.20 6.51
CA TYR A 81 1.32 -2.27 5.63
C TYR A 81 0.50 -2.24 4.34
N PRO A 82 0.94 -1.48 3.33
CA PRO A 82 0.35 -1.49 1.99
C PRO A 82 0.49 -2.88 1.36
N ASP A 83 -0.41 -3.24 0.43
CA ASP A 83 -0.40 -4.57 -0.19
C ASP A 83 0.79 -4.80 -1.13
N VAL A 84 1.21 -3.76 -1.84
CA VAL A 84 2.46 -3.74 -2.61
C VAL A 84 3.15 -2.40 -2.42
N VAL A 85 4.46 -2.44 -2.20
CA VAL A 85 5.31 -1.26 -2.01
C VAL A 85 6.41 -1.28 -3.06
N VAL A 86 6.66 -0.15 -3.72
CA VAL A 86 7.82 0.03 -4.58
C VAL A 86 8.64 1.22 -4.09
N VAL A 87 9.95 1.04 -4.03
CA VAL A 87 10.91 2.13 -3.82
C VAL A 87 11.91 2.13 -4.97
N CYS A 88 12.15 3.30 -5.55
CA CYS A 88 13.19 3.49 -6.55
C CYS A 88 14.30 4.40 -5.99
N GLY A 89 15.55 4.03 -6.24
CA GLY A 89 16.72 4.59 -5.58
C GLY A 89 17.12 3.83 -4.32
N GLU A 90 17.87 4.49 -3.43
CA GLU A 90 18.30 3.89 -2.16
C GLU A 90 17.12 3.79 -1.17
N PRO A 91 16.78 2.60 -0.66
CA PRO A 91 15.74 2.45 0.34
C PRO A 91 16.20 3.02 1.70
N LEU A 92 15.36 3.87 2.29
CA LEU A 92 15.60 4.46 3.61
C LEU A 92 14.66 3.82 4.62
N PHE A 93 15.24 3.42 5.75
CA PHE A 93 14.52 2.71 6.81
C PHE A 93 14.48 3.53 8.10
N ALA A 94 13.44 3.29 8.91
CA ALA A 94 13.28 3.99 10.17
C ALA A 94 14.35 3.62 11.22
N ASP A 95 14.94 2.42 11.11
CA ASP A 95 16.05 1.95 11.94
C ASP A 95 16.86 0.84 11.24
N GLU A 96 17.92 0.36 11.91
CA GLU A 96 18.84 -0.67 11.42
C GLU A 96 18.20 -2.05 11.22
N GLN A 97 16.98 -2.30 11.73
CA GLN A 97 16.28 -3.57 11.48
C GLN A 97 15.76 -3.67 10.05
N LYS A 98 15.66 -2.53 9.33
CA LYS A 98 15.24 -2.45 7.92
C LYS A 98 13.90 -3.13 7.63
N ASP A 99 13.01 -3.12 8.62
CA ASP A 99 11.64 -3.68 8.53
C ASP A 99 10.58 -2.59 8.32
N THR A 100 10.99 -1.33 8.23
CA THR A 100 10.12 -0.15 8.14
C THR A 100 10.67 0.86 7.14
N LEU A 101 10.10 0.89 5.95
CA LEU A 101 10.46 1.81 4.88
C LEU A 101 9.85 3.20 5.11
N VAL A 102 10.60 4.26 4.81
CA VAL A 102 10.14 5.66 4.99
C VAL A 102 10.04 6.45 3.69
N ASN A 103 10.53 5.90 2.57
CA ASN A 103 10.59 6.61 1.28
C ASN A 103 10.00 5.81 0.09
N PRO A 104 8.80 5.21 0.18
CA PRO A 104 8.21 4.53 -0.96
C PRO A 104 7.94 5.49 -2.13
N THR A 105 8.10 5.00 -3.35
CA THR A 105 7.80 5.71 -4.61
C THR A 105 6.38 5.43 -5.09
N LEU A 106 5.91 4.19 -4.96
CA LEU A 106 4.54 3.76 -5.27
C LEU A 106 4.01 2.88 -4.14
N LEU A 107 2.75 3.11 -3.77
CA LEU A 107 1.98 2.27 -2.86
C LEU A 107 0.73 1.73 -3.59
N VAL A 108 0.39 0.46 -3.32
CA VAL A 108 -0.80 -0.20 -3.86
C VAL A 108 -1.62 -0.77 -2.72
N GLU A 109 -2.93 -0.53 -2.74
CA GLU A 109 -3.91 -1.12 -1.83
C GLU A 109 -4.98 -1.87 -2.61
N VAL A 110 -5.31 -3.09 -2.19
CA VAL A 110 -6.39 -3.90 -2.76
C VAL A 110 -7.61 -3.82 -1.84
N LEU A 111 -8.62 -3.10 -2.30
CA LEU A 111 -9.75 -2.73 -1.47
C LEU A 111 -10.67 -3.90 -1.17
N SER A 112 -11.03 -4.01 0.10
CA SER A 112 -12.22 -4.73 0.56
C SER A 112 -13.39 -3.76 0.77
N LYS A 113 -14.62 -4.27 0.92
CA LYS A 113 -15.77 -3.43 1.30
C LYS A 113 -15.55 -2.70 2.63
N SER A 114 -14.81 -3.30 3.56
CA SER A 114 -14.58 -2.74 4.90
C SER A 114 -13.45 -1.70 4.95
N THR A 115 -12.48 -1.74 4.04
CA THR A 115 -11.33 -0.82 4.05
C THR A 115 -11.42 0.30 3.00
N ALA A 116 -12.29 0.14 2.00
CA ALA A 116 -12.46 1.08 0.88
C ALA A 116 -12.59 2.57 1.26
N SER A 117 -13.29 2.88 2.35
CA SER A 117 -13.45 4.27 2.81
C SER A 117 -12.18 4.81 3.46
N TYR A 118 -11.49 3.98 4.25
CA TYR A 118 -10.26 4.37 4.95
C TYR A 118 -9.11 4.54 3.95
N ASP A 119 -8.95 3.58 3.03
CA ASP A 119 -7.84 3.57 2.06
C ASP A 119 -7.92 4.73 1.04
N ARG A 120 -9.14 5.16 0.65
CA ARG A 120 -9.33 6.34 -0.22
C ARG A 120 -9.29 7.67 0.52
N GLY A 121 -9.68 7.67 1.79
CA GLY A 121 -9.80 8.87 2.62
C GLY A 121 -8.57 9.06 3.50
N GLU A 122 -8.75 8.78 4.80
CA GLU A 122 -7.79 9.07 5.86
C GLU A 122 -6.39 8.48 5.61
N LYS A 123 -6.30 7.24 5.14
CA LYS A 123 -5.00 6.61 4.86
C LYS A 123 -4.26 7.35 3.74
N PHE A 124 -4.97 7.69 2.67
CA PHE A 124 -4.39 8.44 1.56
C PHE A 124 -4.02 9.87 1.97
N GLU A 125 -4.79 10.52 2.86
CA GLU A 125 -4.40 11.81 3.46
C GLU A 125 -3.03 11.75 4.14
N HIS A 126 -2.72 10.65 4.85
CA HIS A 126 -1.39 10.42 5.41
C HIS A 126 -0.35 10.15 4.33
N TYR A 127 -0.61 9.23 3.41
CA TYR A 127 0.33 8.88 2.33
C TYR A 127 0.76 10.09 1.51
N ARG A 128 -0.13 11.04 1.22
CA ARG A 128 0.21 12.27 0.48
C ARG A 128 1.26 13.14 1.18
N LYS A 129 1.52 12.93 2.48
CA LYS A 129 2.58 13.62 3.22
C LYS A 129 3.98 13.06 3.00
N LEU A 130 4.11 11.81 2.52
CA LEU A 130 5.40 11.24 2.14
C LEU A 130 5.96 12.01 0.94
N ALA A 131 7.12 12.66 1.09
CA ALA A 131 7.73 13.43 0.00
C ALA A 131 8.13 12.56 -1.21
N SER A 132 8.51 11.30 -0.97
CA SER A 132 8.93 10.34 -2.00
C SER A 132 7.78 9.74 -2.81
N LEU A 133 6.55 9.78 -2.27
CA LEU A 133 5.42 9.08 -2.87
C LEU A 133 4.94 9.82 -4.12
N ALA A 134 5.21 9.24 -5.28
CA ALA A 134 4.84 9.79 -6.57
C ALA A 134 3.51 9.23 -7.08
N GLU A 135 3.20 7.98 -6.76
CA GLU A 135 2.01 7.29 -7.29
C GLU A 135 1.31 6.47 -6.19
N TYR A 136 -0.02 6.39 -6.27
CA TYR A 136 -0.83 5.55 -5.40
C TYR A 136 -1.89 4.83 -6.22
N LEU A 137 -1.97 3.50 -6.09
CA LEU A 137 -2.94 2.67 -6.77
C LEU A 137 -3.92 2.06 -5.77
N VAL A 138 -5.20 2.12 -6.13
CA VAL A 138 -6.28 1.54 -5.35
C VAL A 138 -7.07 0.60 -6.25
N ILE A 139 -7.06 -0.70 -5.93
CA ILE A 139 -7.60 -1.75 -6.82
C ILE A 139 -8.80 -2.41 -6.13
N ALA A 140 -9.97 -2.38 -6.78
CA ALA A 140 -11.14 -3.06 -6.24
C ALA A 140 -11.03 -4.58 -6.44
N GLN A 141 -11.35 -5.37 -5.39
CA GLN A 141 -11.38 -6.83 -5.50
C GLN A 141 -12.76 -7.42 -5.88
N THR A 142 -13.80 -6.59 -5.95
CA THR A 142 -15.20 -7.01 -6.20
C THR A 142 -15.75 -6.55 -7.54
N LYS A 143 -14.98 -5.79 -8.31
CA LYS A 143 -15.26 -5.34 -9.68
C LYS A 143 -13.94 -5.06 -10.38
N TYR A 144 -13.91 -5.08 -11.71
CA TYR A 144 -12.77 -4.54 -12.45
C TYR A 144 -12.81 -3.02 -12.27
N HIS A 145 -11.91 -2.51 -11.44
CA HIS A 145 -11.83 -1.08 -11.18
C HIS A 145 -10.49 -0.78 -10.53
N VAL A 146 -9.74 0.13 -11.12
CA VAL A 146 -8.50 0.64 -10.54
C VAL A 146 -8.53 2.16 -10.59
N GLU A 147 -8.20 2.77 -9.46
CA GLU A 147 -7.93 4.20 -9.33
C GLU A 147 -6.42 4.39 -9.25
N HIS A 148 -5.92 5.35 -10.03
CA HIS A 148 -4.52 5.71 -10.13
C HIS A 148 -4.35 7.19 -9.83
N TYR A 149 -3.68 7.46 -8.72
CA TYR A 149 -3.36 8.80 -8.28
C TYR A 149 -1.89 9.10 -8.60
N VAL A 150 -1.65 10.16 -9.35
CA VAL A 150 -0.29 10.62 -9.73
C VAL A 150 -0.03 12.01 -9.17
N ARG A 151 1.03 12.15 -8.38
CA ARG A 151 1.48 13.45 -7.89
C ARG A 151 2.05 14.29 -9.04
N GLN A 152 1.56 15.52 -9.16
CA GLN A 152 2.00 16.51 -10.13
C GLN A 152 3.09 17.42 -9.54
N PRO A 153 3.87 18.14 -10.38
CA PRO A 153 4.95 19.02 -9.91
C PRO A 153 4.53 20.13 -8.92
N ASP A 154 3.27 20.54 -8.94
CA ASP A 154 2.69 21.55 -8.06
C ASP A 154 2.08 20.97 -6.77
N ASN A 155 2.38 19.70 -6.45
CA ASN A 155 1.83 18.91 -5.35
C ASN A 155 0.32 18.62 -5.44
N GLN A 156 -0.30 18.83 -6.60
CA GLN A 156 -1.64 18.30 -6.87
C GLN A 156 -1.58 16.79 -7.15
N TRP A 157 -2.73 16.13 -7.05
CA TRP A 157 -2.88 14.71 -7.36
C TRP A 157 -3.91 14.56 -8.47
N LEU A 158 -3.47 14.02 -9.61
CA LEU A 158 -4.35 13.68 -10.71
C LEU A 158 -4.91 12.27 -10.47
N LEU A 159 -6.23 12.14 -10.50
CA LEU A 159 -6.92 10.85 -10.49
C LEU A 159 -7.27 10.46 -11.92
N ALA A 160 -6.83 9.27 -12.31
CA ALA A 160 -7.36 8.53 -13.44
C ALA A 160 -7.93 7.19 -12.94
N GLU A 161 -8.99 6.70 -13.58
CA GLU A 161 -9.58 5.42 -13.21
C GLU A 161 -9.98 4.63 -14.46
N THR A 162 -10.06 3.31 -14.33
CA THR A 162 -10.54 2.43 -15.40
C THR A 162 -11.28 1.24 -14.83
N ASP A 163 -12.42 0.92 -15.46
CA ASP A 163 -13.18 -0.32 -15.28
C ASP A 163 -13.01 -1.30 -16.47
N ASP A 164 -12.27 -0.90 -17.51
CA ASP A 164 -12.10 -1.67 -18.74
C ASP A 164 -10.90 -2.62 -18.63
N LEU A 165 -11.19 -3.93 -18.60
CA LEU A 165 -10.20 -5.00 -18.48
C LEU A 165 -9.14 -4.99 -19.60
N GLN A 166 -9.43 -4.38 -20.75
CA GLN A 166 -8.48 -4.27 -21.87
C GLN A 166 -7.51 -3.09 -21.73
N GLN A 167 -7.71 -2.22 -20.74
CA GLN A 167 -6.83 -1.08 -20.51
C GLN A 167 -5.52 -1.47 -19.82
N THR A 168 -4.54 -0.60 -19.99
CA THR A 168 -3.25 -0.66 -19.30
C THR A 168 -3.04 0.62 -18.53
N ILE A 169 -2.69 0.49 -17.25
CA ILE A 169 -2.31 1.62 -16.40
C ILE A 169 -0.84 1.87 -16.59
N HIS A 170 -0.46 3.08 -16.97
CA HIS A 170 0.93 3.50 -17.04
C HIS A 170 1.36 4.12 -15.71
N LEU A 171 2.49 3.66 -15.19
CA LEU A 171 3.08 4.12 -13.93
C LEU A 171 4.37 4.89 -14.23
N PRO A 172 4.28 6.17 -14.64
CA PRO A 172 5.42 6.92 -15.16
C PRO A 172 6.54 7.11 -14.14
N ALA A 173 6.24 7.28 -12.85
CA ALA A 173 7.28 7.52 -11.84
C ALA A 173 8.20 6.31 -11.65
N ILE A 174 7.66 5.13 -11.92
CA ILE A 174 8.42 3.88 -11.95
C ILE A 174 8.49 3.28 -13.35
N ALA A 175 8.31 4.03 -14.44
CA ALA A 175 8.39 3.59 -15.84
C ALA A 175 7.88 2.14 -16.09
N CYS A 176 6.72 1.81 -15.54
CA CYS A 176 6.08 0.49 -15.66
C CYS A 176 4.70 0.63 -16.31
N ALA A 177 4.15 -0.51 -16.73
CA ALA A 177 2.77 -0.60 -17.18
C ALA A 177 2.09 -1.82 -16.54
N LEU A 178 0.82 -1.68 -16.15
CA LEU A 178 0.01 -2.75 -15.58
C LEU A 178 -1.23 -2.97 -16.45
N ALA A 179 -1.22 -4.04 -17.23
CA ALA A 179 -2.41 -4.48 -17.96
C ALA A 179 -3.45 -4.98 -16.97
N LEU A 180 -4.70 -4.53 -17.08
CA LEU A 180 -5.77 -4.98 -16.16
C LEU A 180 -6.03 -6.48 -16.30
N THR A 181 -5.82 -7.06 -17.48
CA THR A 181 -5.84 -8.52 -17.70
C THR A 181 -4.86 -9.26 -16.80
N ASP A 182 -3.69 -8.68 -16.52
CA ASP A 182 -2.68 -9.28 -15.66
C ASP A 182 -3.02 -9.05 -14.19
N VAL A 183 -3.50 -7.86 -13.82
CA VAL A 183 -3.94 -7.54 -12.46
C VAL A 183 -5.03 -8.51 -11.99
N TYR A 184 -6.01 -8.79 -12.86
CA TYR A 184 -7.16 -9.64 -12.54
C TYR A 184 -7.03 -11.09 -13.04
N VAL A 185 -5.83 -11.53 -13.46
CA VAL A 185 -5.66 -12.91 -13.93
C VAL A 185 -6.04 -13.91 -12.82
N LYS A 186 -6.91 -14.88 -13.17
CA LYS A 186 -7.49 -15.89 -12.25
C LYS A 186 -8.34 -15.32 -11.10
N VAL A 187 -8.75 -14.06 -11.18
CA VAL A 187 -9.66 -13.44 -10.21
C VAL A 187 -11.09 -13.57 -10.72
N GLU A 188 -11.94 -14.24 -9.94
CA GLU A 188 -13.37 -14.35 -10.24
C GLU A 188 -14.08 -13.14 -9.63
N ILE A 189 -14.71 -12.31 -10.48
CA ILE A 189 -15.55 -11.20 -10.05
C ILE A 189 -17.02 -11.65 -10.11
N ASP A 190 -17.76 -11.46 -9.01
CA ASP A 190 -19.19 -11.77 -8.99
C ASP A 190 -19.94 -10.84 -9.96
N LYS A 191 -20.84 -11.41 -10.74
CA LYS A 191 -21.70 -10.66 -11.68
C LYS A 191 -22.81 -9.90 -10.95
#